data_AF-A0A7Y8MD30-F1
#
_entry.id   AF-A0A7Y8MD30-F1
#
_cell.length_a   1.000
_cell.length_b   1.000
_cell.length_c   1.000
_cell.angle_alpha   90.00
_cell.angle_beta   90.00
_cell.angle_gamma   90.00
#
_symmetry.space_group_name_H-M   'P 1'
#
loop_
_entity.id
_entity.type
_entity.pdbx_description
1 polymer ?
#
loop_
_entity_poly.entity_id
_entity_poly.type
_entity_poly.pdbx_seq_one_letter_code
_entity_poly.pdbx_strand_id
1 'polypeptide(L)'
;AGKLKEAQHLAAEAHALEPGFVPGSIELAEALAGLGRAGRAGEVVLESWARAPHPRLAALYAGLRPGEPIDRRIDRFAALFEANPAHPESRLHFAELALAGGRLLAARDALRPLLEPLHSADVGVLMAEIEEADGEPAAAERWLRAAAEAPRDPLWTCTSCLRGSDGWSAQCPHCGAFDQLAWREPPAGGHVRRRIIVDGAETDAEAAARAEEGGLFSRLFKPSAPARPVSPAPISSVPAVISRPAQPPARPSGEAGSEEGDGDGDGDGPVIFVPPRAPDDPGPQDDDPRRW
;
A
#
# COMPACT_ATOMS: atom_id res chain seq x y z
N ALA A 1 6.30 -9.57 -21.36
CA ALA A 1 5.64 -8.27 -21.65
C ALA A 1 4.12 -8.30 -21.41
N GLY A 2 3.35 -9.25 -21.97
CA GLY A 2 1.88 -9.30 -21.80
C GLY A 2 1.40 -9.34 -20.34
N LYS A 3 1.97 -10.26 -19.53
CA LYS A 3 1.65 -10.39 -18.10
C LYS A 3 1.93 -9.12 -17.27
N LEU A 4 2.96 -8.34 -17.64
CA LEU A 4 3.29 -7.09 -16.93
C LEU A 4 2.28 -5.97 -17.22
N LYS A 5 1.73 -5.91 -18.43
CA LYS A 5 0.70 -4.92 -18.80
C LYS A 5 -0.63 -5.21 -18.11
N GLU A 6 -0.99 -6.49 -18.03
CA GLU A 6 -2.18 -6.94 -17.31
C GLU A 6 -2.05 -6.67 -15.80
N ALA A 7 -0.90 -7.03 -15.21
CA ALA A 7 -0.60 -6.69 -13.82
C ALA A 7 -0.67 -5.16 -13.58
N GLN A 8 -0.10 -4.35 -14.47
CA GLN A 8 -0.18 -2.89 -14.40
C GLN A 8 -1.63 -2.39 -14.44
N HIS A 9 -2.48 -2.97 -15.29
CA HIS A 9 -3.89 -2.57 -15.42
C HIS A 9 -4.65 -2.87 -14.13
N LEU A 10 -4.56 -4.11 -13.63
CA LEU A 10 -5.24 -4.53 -12.40
C LEU A 10 -4.74 -3.76 -11.17
N ALA A 11 -3.43 -3.54 -11.06
CA ALA A 11 -2.86 -2.76 -9.96
C ALA A 11 -3.25 -1.27 -10.04
N ALA A 12 -3.41 -0.72 -11.24
CA ALA A 12 -3.90 0.65 -11.43
C ALA A 12 -5.36 0.79 -11.00
N GLU A 13 -6.19 -0.20 -11.30
CA GLU A 13 -7.58 -0.26 -10.84
C GLU A 13 -7.65 -0.35 -9.30
N ALA A 14 -6.85 -1.23 -8.69
CA ALA A 14 -6.78 -1.36 -7.23
C ALA A 14 -6.31 -0.06 -6.56
N HIS A 15 -5.25 0.57 -7.06
CA HIS A 15 -4.74 1.85 -6.54
C HIS A 15 -5.74 2.99 -6.73
N ALA A 16 -6.52 2.98 -7.82
CA ALA A 16 -7.57 3.98 -8.03
C ALA A 16 -8.74 3.81 -7.05
N LEU A 17 -9.07 2.57 -6.67
CA LEU A 17 -10.12 2.27 -5.70
C LEU A 17 -9.71 2.64 -4.27
N GLU A 18 -8.48 2.31 -3.87
CA GLU A 18 -7.96 2.60 -2.53
C GLU A 18 -6.48 3.05 -2.60
N PRO A 19 -6.21 4.34 -2.84
CA PRO A 19 -4.83 4.86 -2.95
C PRO A 19 -4.01 4.77 -1.66
N GLY A 20 -4.66 4.54 -0.50
CA GLY A 20 -3.99 4.32 0.78
C GLY A 20 -3.59 2.86 1.02
N PHE A 21 -4.01 1.93 0.16
CA PHE A 21 -3.71 0.51 0.29
C PHE A 21 -2.30 0.21 -0.23
N VAL A 22 -1.33 0.34 0.68
CA VAL A 22 0.11 0.17 0.42
C VAL A 22 0.48 -1.03 -0.47
N PRO A 23 -0.06 -2.26 -0.25
CA PRO A 23 0.26 -3.39 -1.12
C PRO A 23 -0.13 -3.16 -2.59
N GLY A 24 -1.32 -2.61 -2.85
CA GLY A 24 -1.77 -2.30 -4.21
C GLY A 24 -0.88 -1.25 -4.88
N SER A 25 -0.47 -0.23 -4.14
CA SER A 25 0.44 0.81 -4.62
C SER A 25 1.84 0.28 -4.95
N ILE A 26 2.35 -0.66 -4.14
CA ILE A 26 3.63 -1.34 -4.39
C ILE A 26 3.55 -2.15 -5.69
N GLU A 27 2.50 -2.96 -5.86
CA GLU A 27 2.30 -3.76 -7.09
C GLU A 27 2.24 -2.87 -8.33
N LEU A 28 1.54 -1.73 -8.25
CA LEU A 28 1.46 -0.78 -9.35
C LEU A 28 2.83 -0.15 -9.66
N ALA A 29 3.54 0.32 -8.64
CA ALA A 29 4.84 0.95 -8.81
C ALA A 29 5.90 -0.05 -9.30
N GLU A 30 5.91 -1.29 -8.83
CA GLU A 30 6.78 -2.36 -9.33
C GLU A 30 6.44 -2.72 -10.79
N ALA A 31 5.16 -2.84 -11.15
CA ALA A 31 4.75 -3.08 -12.54
C ALA A 31 5.15 -1.93 -13.48
N LEU A 32 5.01 -0.68 -13.04
CA LEU A 32 5.47 0.50 -13.78
C LEU A 32 6.99 0.51 -13.95
N ALA A 33 7.75 0.21 -12.89
CA ALA A 33 9.20 0.11 -12.94
C ALA A 33 9.66 -1.00 -13.90
N GLY A 34 9.03 -2.18 -13.85
CA GLY A 34 9.31 -3.30 -14.76
C GLY A 34 8.98 -3.00 -16.23
N LEU A 35 8.11 -2.02 -16.50
CA LEU A 35 7.83 -1.50 -17.83
C LEU A 35 8.74 -0.33 -18.24
N GLY A 36 9.77 -0.02 -17.45
CA GLY A 36 10.71 1.08 -17.71
C GLY A 36 10.16 2.47 -17.40
N ARG A 37 9.04 2.56 -16.67
CA ARG A 37 8.34 3.82 -16.34
C ARG A 37 8.67 4.29 -14.92
N ALA A 38 9.96 4.39 -14.60
CA ALA A 38 10.44 4.72 -13.25
C ALA A 38 9.90 6.07 -12.72
N GLY A 39 9.73 7.08 -13.58
CA GLY A 39 9.12 8.36 -13.19
C GLY A 39 7.70 8.20 -12.65
N ARG A 40 6.85 7.45 -13.38
CA ARG A 40 5.47 7.16 -12.96
C ARG A 40 5.41 6.26 -11.72
N ALA A 41 6.35 5.32 -11.59
CA ALA A 41 6.46 4.51 -10.37
C ALA A 41 6.76 5.41 -9.16
N GLY A 42 7.65 6.40 -9.32
CA GLY A 42 7.96 7.38 -8.28
C GLY A 42 6.76 8.23 -7.88
N GLU A 43 5.94 8.66 -8.82
CA GLU A 43 4.68 9.40 -8.56
C GLU A 43 3.70 8.57 -7.71
N VAL A 44 3.50 7.29 -8.05
CA VAL A 44 2.64 6.38 -7.29
C VAL A 44 3.14 6.22 -5.85
N VAL A 45 4.46 6.04 -5.67
CA VAL A 45 5.06 5.97 -4.33
C VAL A 45 4.80 7.24 -3.54
N LEU A 46 5.04 8.42 -4.13
CA LEU A 46 4.84 9.70 -3.45
C LEU A 46 3.37 9.92 -3.04
N GLU A 47 2.43 9.61 -3.93
CA GLU A 47 1.00 9.68 -3.61
C GLU A 47 0.63 8.77 -2.44
N SER A 48 1.11 7.53 -2.47
CA SER A 48 0.80 6.52 -1.45
C SER A 48 1.45 6.89 -0.11
N TRP A 49 2.67 7.43 -0.16
CA TRP A 49 3.40 7.91 1.00
C TRP A 49 2.68 9.05 1.71
N ALA A 50 2.09 9.99 0.98
CA ALA A 50 1.33 11.08 1.58
C ALA A 50 0.14 10.58 2.43
N ARG A 51 -0.38 9.38 2.15
CA ARG A 51 -1.55 8.77 2.82
C ARG A 51 -1.13 7.77 3.90
N ALA A 52 -0.23 6.86 3.56
CA ALA A 52 0.23 5.77 4.41
C ALA A 52 1.74 5.56 4.21
N PRO A 53 2.61 6.37 4.86
CA PRO A 53 4.04 6.15 4.82
C PRO A 53 4.36 4.73 5.26
N HIS A 54 5.07 4.00 4.42
CA HIS A 54 5.40 2.62 4.68
C HIS A 54 6.80 2.29 4.19
N PRO A 55 7.60 1.57 4.99
CA PRO A 55 9.00 1.31 4.68
C PRO A 55 9.26 0.62 3.34
N ARG A 56 8.36 -0.27 2.93
CA ARG A 56 8.43 -0.92 1.61
C ARG A 56 8.26 0.08 0.44
N LEU A 57 7.51 1.16 0.63
CA LEU A 57 7.40 2.24 -0.37
C LEU A 57 8.74 2.97 -0.51
N ALA A 58 9.41 3.28 0.59
CA ALA A 58 10.72 3.91 0.55
C ALA A 58 11.80 2.97 -0.04
N ALA A 59 11.76 1.67 0.29
CA ALA A 59 12.62 0.67 -0.33
C ALA A 59 12.43 0.63 -1.85
N LEU A 60 11.17 0.63 -2.30
CA LEU A 60 10.84 0.67 -3.72
C LEU A 60 11.34 1.97 -4.35
N TYR A 61 11.12 3.11 -3.70
CA TYR A 61 11.60 4.42 -4.16
C TYR A 61 13.12 4.47 -4.30
N ALA A 62 13.87 3.89 -3.36
CA ALA A 62 15.32 3.75 -3.46
C ALA A 62 15.70 2.92 -4.69
N GLY A 63 15.02 1.79 -4.89
CA GLY A 63 15.25 0.86 -5.99
C GLY A 63 14.96 1.41 -7.40
N LEU A 64 14.18 2.50 -7.53
CA LEU A 64 13.92 3.13 -8.82
C LEU A 64 15.16 3.78 -9.46
N ARG A 65 16.20 4.09 -8.67
CA ARG A 65 17.47 4.66 -9.14
C ARG A 65 18.66 3.98 -8.46
N PRO A 66 19.01 2.75 -8.88
CA PRO A 66 20.16 2.05 -8.32
C PRO A 66 21.45 2.82 -8.62
N GLY A 67 22.40 2.83 -7.67
CA GLY A 67 23.70 3.48 -7.84
C GLY A 67 23.69 5.01 -7.75
N GLU A 68 22.57 5.63 -7.35
CA GLU A 68 22.54 7.08 -7.10
C GLU A 68 23.42 7.45 -5.90
N PRO A 69 24.31 8.47 -6.04
CA PRO A 69 25.12 8.99 -4.93
C PRO A 69 24.23 9.46 -3.76
N ILE A 70 24.76 9.35 -2.54
CA ILE A 70 23.96 9.57 -1.32
C ILE A 70 23.34 10.97 -1.25
N ASP A 71 24.06 12.02 -1.65
CA ASP A 71 23.54 13.39 -1.63
C ASP A 71 22.37 13.58 -2.61
N ARG A 72 22.48 13.04 -3.83
CA ARG A 72 21.37 13.06 -4.80
C ARG A 72 20.18 12.26 -4.31
N ARG A 73 20.44 11.15 -3.60
CA ARG A 73 19.37 10.35 -2.99
C ARG A 73 18.66 11.12 -1.89
N ILE A 74 19.39 11.83 -1.03
CA ILE A 74 18.81 12.71 0.00
C ILE A 74 17.92 13.77 -0.66
N ASP A 75 18.41 14.46 -1.70
CA ASP A 75 17.64 15.47 -2.42
C ASP A 75 16.36 14.91 -3.04
N ARG A 76 16.42 13.70 -3.59
CA ARG A 76 15.25 13.05 -4.18
C ARG A 76 14.24 12.61 -3.10
N PHE A 77 14.74 12.09 -1.97
CA PHE A 77 13.90 11.67 -0.86
C PHE A 77 13.28 12.84 -0.08
N ALA A 78 13.77 14.07 -0.28
CA ALA A 78 13.13 15.31 0.20
C ALA A 78 11.62 15.31 -0.06
N ALA A 79 11.20 14.87 -1.26
CA ALA A 79 9.78 14.82 -1.63
C ALA A 79 8.95 13.86 -0.75
N LEU A 80 9.52 12.74 -0.29
CA LEU A 80 8.85 11.85 0.66
C LEU A 80 8.73 12.51 2.03
N PHE A 81 9.78 13.20 2.47
CA PHE A 81 9.80 13.86 3.77
C PHE A 81 8.83 15.04 3.82
N GLU A 82 8.77 15.84 2.76
CA GLU A 82 7.82 16.95 2.62
C GLU A 82 6.36 16.48 2.55
N ALA A 83 6.12 15.29 1.97
CA ALA A 83 4.79 14.72 1.88
C ALA A 83 4.22 14.32 3.26
N ASN A 84 5.06 13.90 4.23
CA ASN A 84 4.58 13.56 5.57
C ASN A 84 5.63 13.79 6.70
N PRO A 85 6.01 15.04 6.99
CA PRO A 85 7.16 15.38 7.85
C PRO A 85 6.98 15.02 9.33
N ALA A 86 5.73 14.83 9.77
CA ALA A 86 5.45 14.44 11.15
C ALA A 86 5.50 12.92 11.37
N HIS A 87 5.39 12.13 10.30
CA HIS A 87 5.28 10.68 10.43
C HIS A 87 6.60 10.04 10.89
N PRO A 88 6.58 9.08 11.85
CA PRO A 88 7.78 8.40 12.32
C PRO A 88 8.62 7.79 11.18
N GLU A 89 7.97 7.10 10.23
CA GLU A 89 8.66 6.52 9.07
C GLU A 89 9.43 7.54 8.22
N SER A 90 8.89 8.76 8.06
CA SER A 90 9.58 9.83 7.31
C SER A 90 10.83 10.30 8.04
N ARG A 91 10.76 10.38 9.37
CA ARG A 91 11.90 10.77 10.22
C ARG A 91 12.96 9.68 10.28
N LEU A 92 12.54 8.42 10.42
CA LEU A 92 13.40 7.24 10.41
C LEU A 92 14.21 7.17 9.11
N HIS A 93 13.55 7.19 7.95
CA HIS A 93 14.27 7.12 6.68
C HIS A 93 15.12 8.36 6.38
N PHE A 94 14.71 9.54 6.82
CA PHE A 94 15.58 10.71 6.72
C PHE A 94 16.85 10.49 7.55
N ALA A 95 16.71 10.01 8.79
CA ALA A 95 17.84 9.77 9.68
C ALA A 95 18.76 8.66 9.13
N GLU A 96 18.22 7.59 8.55
CA GLU A 96 19.01 6.54 7.89
C GLU A 96 19.81 7.10 6.71
N LEU A 97 19.19 7.90 5.84
CA LEU A 97 19.88 8.53 4.70
C LEU A 97 20.90 9.57 5.16
N ALA A 98 20.57 10.35 6.18
CA ALA A 98 21.47 11.33 6.77
C ALA A 98 22.70 10.62 7.38
N LEU A 99 22.50 9.54 8.15
CA LEU A 99 23.59 8.74 8.71
C LEU A 99 24.44 8.07 7.64
N ALA A 100 23.83 7.42 6.64
CA ALA A 100 24.55 6.82 5.52
C ALA A 100 25.36 7.87 4.75
N GLY A 101 24.80 9.07 4.64
CA GLY A 101 25.48 10.21 4.09
C GLY A 101 26.25 10.98 5.13
N GLY A 102 26.61 10.43 6.31
CA GLY A 102 27.43 10.91 7.46
C GLY A 102 27.01 12.21 8.18
N ARG A 103 25.78 12.68 7.98
CA ARG A 103 25.23 13.93 8.51
C ARG A 103 24.65 13.69 9.91
N LEU A 104 25.51 13.39 10.88
CA LEU A 104 25.11 12.91 12.21
C LEU A 104 24.15 13.87 12.93
N LEU A 105 24.43 15.19 12.92
CA LEU A 105 23.55 16.18 13.54
C LEU A 105 22.14 16.18 12.91
N ALA A 106 22.06 16.12 11.57
CA ALA A 106 20.77 16.07 10.89
C ALA A 106 20.01 14.77 11.19
N ALA A 107 20.72 13.64 11.32
CA ALA A 107 20.12 12.37 11.71
C ALA A 107 19.54 12.43 13.14
N ARG A 108 20.30 12.97 14.11
CA ARG A 108 19.80 13.18 15.49
C ARG A 108 18.58 14.09 15.53
N ASP A 109 18.62 15.20 14.79
CA ASP A 109 17.53 16.19 14.75
C ASP A 109 16.22 15.58 14.24
N ALA A 110 16.32 14.70 13.25
CA ALA A 110 15.16 14.00 12.70
C ALA A 110 14.50 13.04 13.69
N LEU A 111 15.32 12.30 14.45
CA LEU A 111 14.84 11.33 15.43
C LEU A 111 14.37 11.97 16.73
N ARG A 112 14.78 13.21 17.03
CA ARG A 112 14.48 13.88 18.31
C ARG A 112 13.02 13.75 18.76
N PRO A 113 11.98 13.93 17.92
CA PRO A 113 10.59 13.80 18.36
C PRO A 113 10.13 12.36 18.62
N LEU A 114 10.96 11.37 18.34
CA LEU A 114 10.69 9.94 18.51
C LEU A 114 11.41 9.32 19.71
N LEU A 115 12.16 10.11 20.49
CA LEU A 115 12.98 9.61 21.59
C LEU A 115 12.23 9.50 22.93
N GLU A 116 11.17 10.30 23.13
CA GLU A 116 10.51 10.47 24.44
C GLU A 116 8.96 10.50 24.33
N PRO A 117 8.27 9.37 24.62
CA PRO A 117 8.85 8.05 24.85
C PRO A 117 9.49 7.50 23.57
N LEU A 118 10.43 6.57 23.72
CA LEU A 118 11.09 5.95 22.59
C LEU A 118 10.05 5.24 21.72
N HIS A 119 9.88 5.73 20.49
CA HIS A 119 8.77 5.33 19.62
C HIS A 119 8.83 3.85 19.24
N SER A 120 10.03 3.35 18.96
CA SER A 120 10.25 1.95 18.60
C SER A 120 11.71 1.52 18.80
N ALA A 121 11.95 0.21 18.73
CA ALA A 121 13.30 -0.34 18.81
C ALA A 121 14.21 0.17 17.68
N ASP A 122 13.69 0.28 16.44
CA ASP A 122 14.47 0.82 15.30
C ASP A 122 15.00 2.23 15.57
N VAL A 123 14.22 3.12 16.22
CA VAL A 123 14.69 4.46 16.59
C VAL A 123 15.89 4.39 17.54
N GLY A 124 15.84 3.49 18.53
CA GLY A 124 16.92 3.31 19.49
C GLY A 124 18.18 2.71 18.85
N VAL A 125 18.02 1.72 17.96
CA VAL A 125 19.14 1.16 17.19
C VAL A 125 19.79 2.22 16.32
N LEU A 126 19.00 3.03 15.62
CA LEU A 126 19.53 4.08 14.75
C LEU A 126 20.24 5.19 15.55
N MET A 127 19.71 5.57 16.71
CA MET A 127 20.43 6.46 17.64
C MET A 127 21.75 5.84 18.08
N ALA A 128 21.81 4.54 18.37
CA ALA A 128 23.04 3.87 18.73
C ALA A 128 24.09 3.94 17.60
N GLU A 129 23.68 3.68 16.35
CA GLU A 129 24.56 3.81 15.18
C GLU A 129 25.08 5.26 15.02
N ILE A 130 24.24 6.26 15.28
CA ILE A 130 24.63 7.67 15.23
C ILE A 130 25.67 8.00 16.31
N GLU A 131 25.46 7.56 17.55
CA GLU A 131 26.42 7.80 18.64
C GLU A 131 27.74 7.06 18.44
N GLU A 132 27.69 5.84 17.89
CA GLU A 132 28.91 5.11 17.54
C GLU A 132 29.71 5.85 16.45
N ALA A 133 29.03 6.36 15.42
CA ALA A 133 29.66 7.17 14.37
C ALA A 133 30.25 8.50 14.90
N ASP A 134 29.70 9.05 15.98
CA ASP A 134 30.22 10.26 16.64
C ASP A 134 31.33 9.97 17.65
N GLY A 135 31.72 8.70 17.83
CA GLY A 135 32.78 8.29 18.75
C GLY A 135 32.35 8.16 20.20
N GLU A 136 31.06 7.98 20.47
CA GLU A 136 30.45 7.88 21.81
C GLU A 136 29.91 6.46 22.09
N PRO A 137 30.78 5.44 22.23
CA PRO A 137 30.36 4.03 22.37
C PRO A 137 29.53 3.76 23.62
N ALA A 138 29.80 4.49 24.72
CA ALA A 138 29.00 4.39 25.94
C ALA A 138 27.57 4.94 25.74
N ALA A 139 27.38 5.92 24.85
CA ALA A 139 26.05 6.40 24.49
C ALA A 139 25.34 5.42 23.56
N ALA A 140 26.05 4.84 22.59
CA ALA A 140 25.53 3.79 21.74
C ALA A 140 24.99 2.59 22.55
N GLU A 141 25.74 2.10 23.54
CA GLU A 141 25.29 0.99 24.40
C GLU A 141 24.02 1.34 25.20
N ARG A 142 23.90 2.59 25.69
CA ARG A 142 22.68 3.04 26.38
C ARG A 142 21.47 3.01 25.46
N TRP A 143 21.63 3.44 24.21
CA TRP A 143 20.57 3.41 23.22
C TRP A 143 20.16 1.99 22.83
N LEU A 144 21.12 1.06 22.70
CA LEU A 144 20.82 -0.35 22.45
C LEU A 144 20.03 -0.99 23.60
N ARG A 145 20.38 -0.65 24.86
CA ARG A 145 19.61 -1.10 26.02
C ARG A 145 18.20 -0.53 26.01
N ALA A 146 18.04 0.75 25.71
CA ALA A 146 16.73 1.37 25.57
C ALA A 146 15.91 0.75 24.43
N ALA A 147 16.53 0.43 23.29
CA ALA A 147 15.89 -0.23 22.16
C ALA A 147 15.33 -1.61 22.52
N ALA A 148 16.02 -2.37 23.38
CA ALA A 148 15.54 -3.68 23.85
C ALA A 148 14.21 -3.59 24.63
N GLU A 149 14.01 -2.48 25.35
CA GLU A 149 12.83 -2.18 26.17
C GLU A 149 11.73 -1.44 25.38
N ALA A 150 12.04 -0.94 24.19
CA ALA A 150 11.13 -0.15 23.37
C ALA A 150 9.95 -0.97 22.79
N PRO A 151 8.85 -0.29 22.39
CA PRO A 151 7.80 -0.88 21.57
C PRO A 151 8.37 -1.57 20.33
N ARG A 152 7.73 -2.64 19.89
CA ARG A 152 8.21 -3.39 18.72
C ARG A 152 7.83 -2.67 17.45
N ASP A 153 8.70 -2.74 16.46
CA ASP A 153 8.40 -2.15 15.15
C ASP A 153 7.19 -2.84 14.51
N PRO A 154 6.37 -2.08 13.76
CA PRO A 154 5.23 -2.64 13.07
C PRO A 154 5.62 -3.77 12.10
N LEU A 155 4.77 -4.78 12.01
CA LEU A 155 4.87 -5.85 11.02
C LEU A 155 3.47 -6.25 10.52
N TRP A 156 3.41 -6.96 9.39
CA TRP A 156 2.14 -7.46 8.87
C TRP A 156 1.57 -8.50 9.82
N THR A 157 0.57 -8.11 10.61
CA THR A 157 -0.04 -8.95 11.65
C THR A 157 -1.47 -9.27 11.27
N CYS A 158 -1.82 -10.55 11.30
CA CYS A 158 -3.19 -10.98 11.06
C CYS A 158 -4.10 -10.55 12.22
N THR A 159 -5.16 -9.82 11.96
CA THR A 159 -6.15 -9.40 12.98
C THR A 159 -6.94 -10.58 13.53
N SER A 160 -7.10 -11.67 12.77
CA SER A 160 -7.87 -12.86 13.16
C SER A 160 -7.08 -13.83 14.03
N CYS A 161 -5.84 -14.16 13.66
CA CYS A 161 -5.03 -15.15 14.38
C CYS A 161 -3.81 -14.57 15.10
N LEU A 162 -3.61 -13.24 15.00
CA LEU A 162 -2.55 -12.47 15.66
C LEU A 162 -1.11 -12.85 15.28
N ARG A 163 -0.92 -13.71 14.27
CA ARG A 163 0.41 -14.10 13.78
C ARG A 163 0.95 -13.08 12.78
N GLY A 164 2.24 -12.82 12.90
CA GLY A 164 3.02 -11.99 12.00
C GLY A 164 3.37 -12.68 10.68
N SER A 165 3.65 -11.87 9.66
CA SER A 165 4.13 -12.25 8.33
C SER A 165 5.20 -11.24 7.88
N ASP A 166 6.18 -11.71 7.11
CA ASP A 166 7.24 -10.85 6.55
C ASP A 166 6.73 -9.93 5.44
N GLY A 167 5.65 -10.35 4.77
CA GLY A 167 5.04 -9.62 3.67
C GLY A 167 3.52 -9.67 3.74
N TRP A 168 2.89 -8.74 3.01
CA TRP A 168 1.45 -8.75 2.84
C TRP A 168 1.02 -9.86 1.88
N SER A 169 -0.15 -10.44 2.13
CA SER A 169 -0.83 -11.38 1.26
C SER A 169 -2.35 -11.24 1.44
N ALA A 170 -3.11 -11.47 0.37
CA ALA A 170 -4.58 -11.39 0.43
C ALA A 170 -5.19 -12.41 1.41
N GLN A 171 -4.50 -13.53 1.64
CA GLN A 171 -4.90 -14.54 2.62
C GLN A 171 -3.78 -14.71 3.65
N CYS A 172 -4.13 -14.77 4.93
CA CYS A 172 -3.17 -15.04 5.99
C CYS A 172 -2.51 -16.41 5.77
N PRO A 173 -1.17 -16.51 5.69
CA PRO A 173 -0.48 -17.78 5.42
C PRO A 173 -0.67 -18.82 6.54
N HIS A 174 -1.15 -18.37 7.70
CA HIS A 174 -1.28 -19.24 8.86
C HIS A 174 -2.71 -19.71 9.17
N CYS A 175 -3.74 -18.97 8.76
CA CYS A 175 -5.13 -19.31 9.08
C CYS A 175 -6.09 -19.19 7.89
N GLY A 176 -5.61 -18.73 6.72
CA GLY A 176 -6.42 -18.59 5.52
C GLY A 176 -7.40 -17.41 5.53
N ALA A 177 -7.48 -16.62 6.61
CA ALA A 177 -8.37 -15.47 6.66
C ALA A 177 -8.04 -14.46 5.55
N PHE A 178 -9.06 -14.03 4.81
CA PHE A 178 -8.95 -13.10 3.69
C PHE A 178 -8.98 -11.65 4.18
N ASP A 179 -8.04 -10.85 3.69
CA ASP A 179 -7.92 -9.41 3.94
C ASP A 179 -7.85 -9.04 5.43
N GLN A 180 -7.05 -9.78 6.18
CA GLN A 180 -6.88 -9.59 7.63
C GLN A 180 -5.44 -9.21 8.03
N LEU A 181 -4.52 -9.04 7.09
CA LEU A 181 -3.14 -8.62 7.39
C LEU A 181 -3.06 -7.10 7.46
N ALA A 182 -2.79 -6.56 8.65
CA ALA A 182 -2.63 -5.13 8.89
C ALA A 182 -1.19 -4.80 9.32
N TRP A 183 -0.68 -3.66 8.86
CA TRP A 183 0.61 -3.13 9.31
C TRP A 183 0.45 -2.48 10.67
N ARG A 184 0.94 -3.15 11.72
CA ARG A 184 0.80 -2.67 13.10
C ARG A 184 1.85 -3.29 14.01
N GLU A 185 2.02 -2.70 15.19
CA GLU A 185 2.82 -3.32 16.24
C GLU A 185 2.30 -4.74 16.54
N PRO A 186 3.17 -5.77 16.49
CA PRO A 186 2.76 -7.13 16.80
C PRO A 186 2.41 -7.26 18.29
N PRO A 187 1.45 -8.12 18.65
CA PRO A 187 1.35 -8.57 20.04
C PRO A 187 2.67 -9.25 20.42
N ALA A 188 3.14 -9.02 21.65
CA ALA A 188 4.46 -9.42 22.12
C ALA A 188 4.93 -10.79 21.58
N GLY A 189 6.02 -10.82 20.79
CA GLY A 189 6.63 -12.08 20.34
C GLY A 189 7.18 -12.20 18.91
N GLY A 190 7.44 -11.11 18.17
CA GLY A 190 8.09 -11.19 16.84
C GLY A 190 9.04 -10.03 16.58
N HIS A 191 10.23 -10.33 16.05
CA HIS A 191 11.18 -9.35 15.52
C HIS A 191 11.44 -9.72 14.06
N VAL A 192 11.10 -8.86 13.10
CA VAL A 192 11.77 -8.89 11.79
C VAL A 192 11.71 -7.49 11.19
N ARG A 193 12.88 -6.86 11.02
CA ARG A 193 13.13 -6.06 9.81
C ARG A 193 14.41 -6.52 9.14
N ARG A 194 14.32 -6.65 7.82
CA ARG A 194 15.46 -6.69 6.89
C ARG A 194 15.78 -5.24 6.56
N ARG A 195 16.96 -4.76 6.98
CA ARG A 195 17.50 -3.46 6.57
C ARG A 195 17.53 -3.40 5.04
N ILE A 196 17.14 -2.27 4.46
CA ILE A 196 17.40 -2.00 3.04
C ILE A 196 18.92 -1.87 2.95
N ILE A 197 19.59 -2.87 2.36
CA ILE A 197 21.03 -2.79 2.11
C ILE A 197 21.25 -1.56 1.23
N VAL A 198 21.89 -0.55 1.81
CA VAL A 198 22.43 0.59 1.10
C VAL A 198 23.75 0.12 0.52
N ASP A 199 23.75 -0.37 -0.72
CA ASP A 199 25.00 -0.48 -1.47
C ASP A 199 25.48 0.96 -1.74
N GLY A 200 26.31 1.47 -0.84
CA GLY A 200 27.09 2.69 -1.01
C GLY A 200 28.49 2.31 -1.48
N ALA A 201 28.79 2.55 -2.74
CA ALA A 201 30.17 2.68 -3.17
C ALA A 201 30.57 4.13 -2.91
N GLU A 202 31.37 4.37 -1.86
CA GLU A 202 31.99 5.67 -1.60
C GLU A 202 33.44 5.67 -2.10
N THR A 203 33.89 6.82 -2.61
CA THR A 203 35.33 7.13 -2.74
C THR A 203 35.69 8.19 -1.72
N ASP A 204 36.86 8.02 -1.08
CA ASP A 204 37.36 8.76 0.09
C ASP A 204 37.47 10.30 -0.06
N ALA A 205 37.16 10.87 -1.21
CA ALA A 205 37.34 12.29 -1.51
C ALA A 205 36.16 13.20 -1.10
N GLU A 206 34.93 12.67 -1.04
CA GLU A 206 33.72 13.48 -0.73
C GLU A 206 33.42 13.61 0.77
N ALA A 207 34.03 12.77 1.61
CA ALA A 207 33.91 12.85 3.07
C ALA A 207 34.51 14.14 3.66
N ALA A 208 35.45 14.79 2.95
CA ALA A 208 36.13 16.00 3.42
C ALA A 208 35.30 17.30 3.27
N ALA A 209 34.14 17.27 2.59
CA ALA A 209 33.32 18.47 2.34
C ALA A 209 32.27 18.79 3.45
N ARG A 210 32.24 18.00 4.54
CA ARG A 210 31.11 17.90 5.49
C ARG A 210 31.07 18.90 6.65
N ALA A 211 31.76 20.04 6.57
CA ALA A 211 31.89 20.95 7.72
C ALA A 211 30.81 22.06 7.83
N GLU A 212 29.98 22.26 6.80
CA GLU A 212 28.88 23.23 6.85
C GLU A 212 27.58 22.56 6.41
N GLU A 213 26.63 22.29 7.31
CA GLU A 213 25.17 22.28 7.03
C GLU A 213 24.35 21.72 8.22
N GLY A 214 24.21 22.52 9.28
CA GLY A 214 23.17 22.32 10.31
C GLY A 214 21.75 22.68 9.85
N GLY A 215 21.56 22.99 8.56
CA GLY A 215 20.31 23.49 8.01
C GLY A 215 19.49 22.50 7.20
N LEU A 216 20.04 21.35 6.79
CA LEU A 216 19.36 20.42 5.88
C LEU A 216 18.04 19.91 6.47
N PHE A 217 18.06 19.45 7.72
CA PHE A 217 16.86 18.99 8.41
C PHE A 217 15.82 20.10 8.53
N SER A 218 16.22 21.31 8.95
CA SER A 218 15.30 22.45 9.08
C SER A 218 14.74 22.96 7.75
N ARG A 219 15.48 22.79 6.63
CA ARG A 219 14.99 23.10 5.28
C ARG A 219 13.93 22.11 4.83
N LEU A 220 14.14 20.81 5.10
CA LEU A 220 13.27 19.72 4.64
C LEU A 220 12.07 19.48 5.56
N PHE A 221 12.22 19.72 6.85
CA PHE A 221 11.17 19.60 7.87
C PHE A 221 10.81 20.98 8.39
N LYS A 222 9.98 21.71 7.63
CA LYS A 222 9.22 22.82 8.23
C LYS A 222 8.21 22.23 9.23
N PRO A 223 8.12 22.74 10.47
CA PRO A 223 7.08 22.30 11.40
C PRO A 223 5.72 22.65 10.80
N SER A 224 5.03 21.65 10.25
CA SER A 224 3.61 21.75 9.94
C SER A 224 2.85 21.70 11.26
N ALA A 225 1.99 22.70 11.50
CA ALA A 225 1.06 22.68 12.62
C ALA A 225 0.30 21.33 12.63
N PRO A 226 -0.02 20.77 13.81
CA PRO A 226 -0.62 19.44 13.88
C PRO A 226 -1.85 19.38 13.00
N ALA A 227 -1.85 18.43 12.05
CA ALA A 227 -3.02 18.13 11.26
C ALA A 227 -4.16 17.82 12.24
N ARG A 228 -5.20 18.66 12.24
CA ARG A 228 -6.42 18.38 12.97
C ARG A 228 -6.85 16.96 12.62
N PRO A 229 -7.24 16.10 13.59
CA PRO A 229 -7.84 14.83 13.26
C PRO A 229 -9.02 15.13 12.33
N VAL A 230 -8.94 14.65 11.09
CA VAL A 230 -10.07 14.68 10.18
C VAL A 230 -11.08 13.76 10.81
N SER A 231 -12.00 14.34 11.58
CA SER A 231 -13.15 13.64 12.11
C SER A 231 -13.85 12.98 10.92
N PRO A 232 -14.06 11.65 10.91
CA PRO A 232 -14.74 11.02 9.79
C PRO A 232 -16.09 11.72 9.66
N ALA A 233 -16.33 12.34 8.50
CA ALA A 233 -17.65 12.86 8.18
C ALA A 233 -18.64 11.70 8.36
N PRO A 234 -19.78 11.91 9.05
CA PRO A 234 -20.77 10.85 9.16
C PRO A 234 -21.20 10.47 7.75
N ILE A 235 -20.96 9.20 7.40
CA ILE A 235 -21.50 8.58 6.20
C ILE A 235 -23.01 8.67 6.35
N SER A 236 -23.60 9.66 5.69
CA SER A 236 -25.03 9.83 5.56
C SER A 236 -25.58 8.58 4.89
N SER A 237 -26.29 7.79 5.68
CA SER A 237 -27.16 6.65 5.35
C SER A 237 -27.40 6.41 3.86
N VAL A 238 -27.05 5.19 3.45
CA VAL A 238 -27.49 4.50 2.23
C VAL A 238 -28.98 4.79 1.95
N PRO A 239 -29.38 5.21 0.74
CA PRO A 239 -30.79 5.25 0.41
C PRO A 239 -31.33 3.82 0.34
N ALA A 240 -32.43 3.61 1.06
CA ALA A 240 -33.16 2.35 1.09
C ALA A 240 -33.49 1.87 -0.33
N VAL A 241 -33.13 0.62 -0.61
CA VAL A 241 -33.66 -0.16 -1.72
C VAL A 241 -35.18 -0.16 -1.61
N ILE A 242 -35.86 0.62 -2.45
CA ILE A 242 -37.31 0.50 -2.63
C ILE A 242 -37.54 -0.74 -3.48
N SER A 243 -37.92 -1.82 -2.81
CA SER A 243 -38.52 -3.00 -3.43
C SER A 243 -39.76 -2.57 -4.22
N ARG A 244 -39.70 -2.63 -5.54
CA ARG A 244 -40.87 -2.43 -6.40
C ARG A 244 -41.64 -3.76 -6.45
N PRO A 245 -42.94 -3.82 -6.06
CA PRO A 245 -43.73 -5.02 -6.29
C PRO A 245 -44.05 -5.13 -7.79
N ALA A 246 -43.95 -6.35 -8.32
CA ALA A 246 -44.37 -6.70 -9.67
C ALA A 246 -45.90 -6.57 -9.78
N GLN A 247 -46.37 -5.88 -10.83
CA GLN A 247 -47.77 -5.84 -11.22
C GLN A 247 -47.99 -6.81 -12.40
N PRO A 248 -49.05 -7.65 -12.39
CA PRO A 248 -49.27 -8.68 -13.40
C PRO A 248 -49.77 -8.09 -14.75
N PRO A 249 -49.59 -8.81 -15.88
CA PRO A 249 -49.92 -8.29 -17.20
C PRO A 249 -51.42 -8.30 -17.49
N ALA A 250 -51.91 -7.18 -18.04
CA ALA A 250 -53.26 -7.07 -18.60
C ALA A 250 -53.32 -7.67 -20.02
N ARG A 251 -54.39 -8.42 -20.31
CA ARG A 251 -54.80 -8.84 -21.66
C ARG A 251 -55.73 -7.79 -22.31
N PRO A 252 -55.89 -7.80 -23.65
CA PRO A 252 -56.36 -6.65 -24.42
C PRO A 252 -57.86 -6.69 -24.78
N SER A 253 -58.39 -5.52 -25.11
CA SER A 253 -59.63 -5.25 -25.87
C SER A 253 -59.41 -3.86 -26.48
N GLY A 254 -59.62 -3.51 -27.74
CA GLY A 254 -60.32 -4.10 -28.88
C GLY A 254 -60.86 -2.91 -29.70
N GLU A 255 -60.79 -3.00 -31.04
CA GLU A 255 -61.46 -2.15 -32.05
C GLU A 255 -60.84 -0.78 -32.41
N ALA A 256 -60.85 -0.28 -33.66
CA ALA A 256 -61.08 -0.81 -35.02
C ALA A 256 -60.82 0.36 -36.02
N GLY A 257 -60.48 0.05 -37.28
CA GLY A 257 -60.47 0.95 -38.45
C GLY A 257 -59.16 0.89 -39.26
N SER A 258 -58.97 -0.07 -40.18
CA SER A 258 -59.39 -0.14 -41.60
C SER A 258 -58.53 0.71 -42.56
N GLU A 259 -57.71 0.07 -43.40
CA GLU A 259 -57.83 0.05 -44.87
C GLU A 259 -56.74 -0.85 -45.51
N GLU A 260 -57.05 -1.30 -46.72
CA GLU A 260 -56.52 -2.44 -47.48
C GLU A 260 -55.14 -2.23 -48.13
N GLY A 261 -54.44 -3.34 -48.43
CA GLY A 261 -53.28 -3.35 -49.33
C GLY A 261 -52.58 -4.71 -49.41
N ASP A 262 -52.63 -5.33 -50.59
CA ASP A 262 -52.06 -6.63 -51.01
C ASP A 262 -50.55 -6.83 -50.77
N GLY A 263 -50.11 -8.09 -50.60
CA GLY A 263 -48.74 -8.51 -50.94
C GLY A 263 -48.15 -9.69 -50.17
N ASP A 264 -47.77 -10.73 -50.92
CA ASP A 264 -47.00 -11.94 -50.57
C ASP A 264 -45.80 -11.78 -49.60
N GLY A 265 -45.48 -12.87 -48.88
CA GLY A 265 -44.08 -13.27 -48.68
C GLY A 265 -43.60 -13.58 -47.25
N ASP A 266 -43.20 -14.84 -47.08
CA ASP A 266 -42.12 -15.39 -46.25
C ASP A 266 -42.10 -15.24 -44.72
N GLY A 267 -41.82 -16.38 -44.08
CA GLY A 267 -41.78 -16.55 -42.64
C GLY A 267 -40.42 -16.24 -42.00
N ASP A 268 -40.45 -15.94 -40.70
CA ASP A 268 -39.35 -16.19 -39.78
C ASP A 268 -39.90 -16.18 -38.35
N GLY A 269 -39.76 -17.31 -37.64
CA GLY A 269 -40.11 -17.45 -36.23
C GLY A 269 -38.83 -17.53 -35.39
N PRO A 270 -38.78 -16.96 -34.17
CA PRO A 270 -37.53 -16.81 -33.44
C PRO A 270 -36.95 -18.17 -33.00
N VAL A 271 -35.73 -18.45 -33.46
CA VAL A 271 -34.97 -19.65 -33.12
C VAL A 271 -34.39 -19.52 -31.70
N ILE A 272 -34.89 -20.33 -30.75
CA ILE A 272 -34.31 -20.47 -29.41
C ILE A 272 -33.07 -21.36 -29.50
N PHE A 273 -31.90 -20.80 -29.22
CA PHE A 273 -30.64 -21.56 -29.15
C PHE A 273 -30.56 -22.32 -27.81
N VAL A 274 -30.65 -23.65 -27.86
CA VAL A 274 -30.41 -24.54 -26.72
C VAL A 274 -29.04 -25.20 -26.91
N PRO A 275 -28.07 -25.02 -25.99
CA PRO A 275 -26.78 -25.70 -26.11
C PRO A 275 -26.92 -27.21 -25.91
N PRO A 276 -26.11 -28.05 -26.56
CA PRO A 276 -26.15 -29.50 -26.39
C PRO A 276 -25.70 -29.91 -24.98
N ARG A 277 -26.44 -30.84 -24.37
CA ARG A 277 -26.13 -31.43 -23.05
C ARG A 277 -24.89 -32.31 -23.13
N ALA A 278 -24.14 -32.37 -22.03
CA ALA A 278 -22.95 -33.22 -21.90
C ALA A 278 -23.34 -34.73 -21.90
N PRO A 279 -22.48 -35.64 -22.40
CA PRO A 279 -22.86 -37.03 -22.70
C PRO A 279 -23.13 -37.97 -21.51
N ASP A 280 -23.02 -37.54 -20.25
CA ASP A 280 -23.16 -38.42 -19.07
C ASP A 280 -23.81 -37.68 -17.88
N ASP A 281 -25.06 -37.27 -18.03
CA ASP A 281 -25.89 -36.76 -16.93
C ASP A 281 -27.13 -37.65 -16.74
N PRO A 282 -27.15 -38.55 -15.74
CA PRO A 282 -28.34 -39.35 -15.43
C PRO A 282 -29.36 -38.44 -14.73
N GLY A 283 -30.34 -37.98 -15.51
CA GLY A 283 -31.39 -37.08 -15.03
C GLY A 283 -32.22 -37.64 -13.86
N PRO A 284 -32.95 -36.77 -13.16
CA PRO A 284 -33.76 -37.14 -11.99
C PRO A 284 -34.87 -38.12 -12.39
N GLN A 285 -35.09 -39.15 -11.57
CA GLN A 285 -36.20 -40.08 -11.75
C GLN A 285 -37.50 -39.35 -11.43
N ASP A 286 -38.42 -39.32 -12.39
CA ASP A 286 -39.77 -38.79 -12.20
C ASP A 286 -40.58 -39.74 -11.30
N ASP A 287 -40.71 -39.39 -10.02
CA ASP A 287 -41.73 -39.96 -9.14
C ASP A 287 -43.09 -39.36 -9.51
N ASP A 288 -43.93 -40.14 -10.21
CA ASP A 288 -45.32 -39.82 -10.54
C ASP A 288 -46.21 -39.89 -9.28
N PRO A 289 -46.80 -38.79 -8.78
CA PRO A 289 -47.65 -38.82 -7.61
C PRO A 289 -49.15 -38.95 -7.95
N ARG A 290 -49.56 -39.48 -9.12
CA ARG A 290 -50.98 -39.64 -9.46
C ARG A 290 -51.37 -40.99 -10.10
N ARG A 291 -50.86 -42.09 -9.55
CA ARG A 291 -51.60 -43.35 -9.56
C ARG A 291 -52.61 -43.35 -8.43
N TRP A 292 -53.87 -42.99 -8.73
CA TRP A 292 -55.15 -43.65 -8.37
C TRP A 292 -56.27 -43.03 -9.19
#